data_AF-A0A535D1G6-F1
#
_entry.id   AF-A0A535D1G6-F1
#
_cell.length_a   1.000
_cell.length_b   1.000
_cell.length_c   1.000
_cell.angle_alpha   90.00
_cell.angle_beta   90.00
_cell.angle_gamma   90.00
#
_symmetry.space_group_name_H-M   'P 1'
#
loop_
_entity.id
_entity.type
_entity.pdbx_description
1 polymer ?
#
loop_
_entity_poly.entity_id
_entity_poly.type
_entity_poly.pdbx_seq_one_letter_code
_entity_poly.pdbx_strand_id
1 'polypeptide(L)'
;MRRIRYLVFGAAAGGLAVYLLDPDRGRSRRSELVQRGGGIARRIQRKGERSVRYAASQAEGLQQKASHRTVEDQSPTDERLRERVHSQLFRDPNLPKGDLNINVEHGKVVLRGHVADEEMRRRVEAEARRIDGVDAIENLIRISG
;
A
#
# COMPACT_ATOMS: atom_id res chain seq x y z
N MET A 1 -17.91 5.57 -13.28
CA MET A 1 -18.90 6.34 -12.48
C MET A 1 -18.99 5.92 -10.99
N ARG A 2 -17.93 5.41 -10.34
CA ARG A 2 -17.95 5.01 -8.90
C ARG A 2 -17.28 6.01 -7.94
N ARG A 3 -16.52 6.99 -8.45
CA ARG A 3 -15.76 7.98 -7.65
C ARG A 3 -16.62 9.13 -7.07
N ILE A 4 -17.72 9.48 -7.74
CA ILE A 4 -18.57 10.62 -7.34
C ILE A 4 -19.37 10.32 -6.07
N ARG A 5 -19.74 9.05 -5.82
CA ARG A 5 -20.53 8.67 -4.63
C ARG A 5 -19.76 8.81 -3.30
N TYR A 6 -18.43 8.66 -3.32
CA TYR A 6 -17.61 8.81 -2.11
C TYR A 6 -17.36 10.28 -1.73
N LEU A 7 -17.30 11.19 -2.71
CA LEU A 7 -17.18 12.62 -2.47
C LEU A 7 -18.44 13.21 -1.81
N VAL A 8 -19.62 12.78 -2.25
CA VAL A 8 -20.91 13.22 -1.66
C VAL A 8 -21.05 12.76 -0.21
N PHE A 9 -20.58 11.56 0.12
CA PHE A 9 -20.64 11.02 1.49
C PHE A 9 -19.65 11.71 2.45
N GLY A 10 -18.44 12.02 1.97
CA GLY A 10 -17.42 12.76 2.73
C GLY A 10 -17.82 14.22 3.01
N ALA A 11 -18.45 14.89 2.04
CA ALA A 11 -18.93 16.26 2.21
C ALA A 11 -20.04 16.39 3.26
N ALA A 12 -20.95 15.41 3.35
CA ALA A 12 -22.02 15.40 4.35
C ALA A 12 -21.49 15.20 5.79
N ALA A 13 -20.52 14.31 5.98
CA ALA A 13 -19.90 14.06 7.28
C ALA A 13 -19.01 15.25 7.72
N GLY A 14 -18.24 15.83 6.80
CA GLY A 14 -17.44 17.03 7.05
C GLY A 14 -18.30 18.25 7.36
N GLY A 15 -19.41 18.44 6.64
CA GLY A 15 -20.38 19.51 6.91
C GLY A 15 -21.03 19.39 8.29
N LEU A 16 -21.37 18.17 8.73
CA LEU A 16 -21.89 17.93 10.08
C LEU A 16 -20.83 18.17 11.16
N ALA A 17 -19.57 17.77 10.92
CA ALA A 17 -18.47 18.03 11.85
C ALA A 17 -18.21 19.54 12.00
N VAL A 18 -18.13 20.29 10.89
CA VAL A 18 -17.96 21.75 10.89
C VAL A 18 -19.17 22.45 11.55
N TYR A 19 -20.40 22.01 11.27
CA TYR A 19 -21.60 22.57 11.89
C TYR A 19 -21.69 22.31 13.40
N LEU A 20 -21.12 21.19 13.89
CA LEU A 20 -21.13 20.82 15.30
C LEU A 20 -19.94 21.39 16.10
N LEU A 21 -18.78 21.61 15.46
CA LEU A 21 -17.55 22.13 16.10
C LEU A 21 -17.42 23.66 16.12
N ASP A 22 -18.28 24.40 15.42
CA ASP A 22 -18.22 25.88 15.37
C ASP A 22 -18.48 26.51 16.76
N PRO A 23 -17.48 27.16 17.39
CA PRO A 23 -17.52 27.58 18.79
C PRO A 23 -18.39 28.81 19.08
N ASP A 24 -18.64 29.68 18.09
CA ASP A 24 -19.30 30.98 18.33
C ASP A 24 -20.85 30.93 18.25
N ARG A 25 -21.43 29.85 17.69
CA ARG A 25 -22.91 29.71 17.55
C ARG A 25 -23.46 28.33 17.94
N GLY A 26 -22.67 27.51 18.62
CA GLY A 26 -23.01 26.10 18.88
C GLY A 26 -24.12 25.87 19.92
N ARG A 27 -24.33 26.78 20.89
CA ARG A 27 -25.21 26.50 22.05
C ARG A 27 -26.68 26.34 21.67
N SER A 28 -27.23 27.20 20.80
CA SER A 28 -28.66 27.16 20.46
C SER A 28 -29.02 26.05 19.45
N ARG A 29 -28.09 25.66 18.58
CA ARG A 29 -28.32 24.59 17.58
C ARG A 29 -28.23 23.19 18.18
N ARG A 30 -27.38 23.01 19.20
CA ARG A 30 -27.25 21.74 19.93
C ARG A 30 -28.52 21.41 20.72
N SER A 31 -29.24 22.38 21.29
CA SER A 31 -30.48 22.09 22.02
C SER A 31 -31.60 21.58 21.11
N GLU A 32 -31.73 22.15 19.91
CA GLU A 32 -32.73 21.72 18.91
C GLU A 32 -32.37 20.36 18.29
N LEU A 33 -31.08 20.12 18.01
CA LEU A 33 -30.57 18.83 17.56
C LEU A 33 -30.70 17.73 18.62
N VAL A 34 -30.51 18.05 19.91
CA VAL A 34 -30.69 17.11 21.01
C VAL A 34 -32.18 16.78 21.19
N GLN A 35 -33.07 17.77 21.11
CA GLN A 35 -34.51 17.57 21.24
C GLN A 35 -35.11 16.78 20.07
N ARG A 36 -34.70 17.04 18.82
CA ARG A 36 -35.15 16.26 17.65
C ARG A 36 -34.40 14.93 17.47
N GLY A 37 -33.13 14.87 17.90
CA GLY A 37 -32.25 13.70 17.77
C GLY A 37 -32.52 12.59 18.80
N GLY A 38 -33.12 12.91 19.95
CA GLY A 38 -33.48 11.92 20.97
C GLY A 38 -34.47 10.84 20.50
N GLY A 39 -35.26 11.12 19.44
CA GLY A 39 -36.13 10.12 18.79
C GLY A 39 -35.37 9.09 17.94
N ILE A 40 -34.30 9.55 17.27
CA ILE A 40 -33.43 8.71 16.42
C ILE A 40 -32.50 7.87 17.29
N ALA A 41 -31.94 8.46 18.36
CA ALA A 41 -31.10 7.77 19.34
C ALA A 41 -31.80 6.56 19.98
N ARG A 42 -33.07 6.71 20.40
CA ARG A 42 -33.87 5.61 20.99
C ARG A 42 -34.20 4.50 19.99
N ARG A 43 -34.23 4.80 18.69
CA ARG A 43 -34.47 3.82 17.61
C ARG A 43 -33.20 3.04 17.27
N ILE A 44 -32.03 3.66 17.42
CA ILE A 44 -30.71 3.02 17.31
C ILE A 44 -30.43 2.12 18.54
N GLN A 45 -30.87 2.51 19.73
CA GLN A 45 -30.64 1.77 20.98
C GLN A 45 -31.24 0.34 20.97
N ARG A 46 -32.37 0.11 20.29
CA ARG A 46 -33.02 -1.21 20.21
C ARG A 46 -32.46 -2.15 19.12
N LYS A 47 -31.49 -1.71 18.33
CA LYS A 47 -30.77 -2.56 17.34
C LYS A 47 -29.23 -2.54 17.50
N GLY A 48 -28.71 -1.82 18.50
CA GLY A 48 -27.31 -1.45 18.60
C GLY A 48 -26.36 -2.46 19.26
N GLU A 49 -26.83 -3.54 19.90
CA GLU A 49 -25.93 -4.45 20.64
C GLU A 49 -25.15 -5.44 19.76
N ARG A 50 -25.48 -5.53 18.46
CA ARG A 50 -24.80 -6.46 17.52
C ARG A 50 -23.89 -5.77 16.49
N SER A 51 -24.07 -4.48 16.21
CA SER A 51 -23.24 -3.79 15.19
C SER A 51 -21.98 -3.13 15.75
N VAL A 52 -21.90 -2.81 17.06
CA VAL A 52 -20.73 -2.11 17.63
C VAL A 52 -19.48 -3.00 17.64
N ARG A 53 -19.63 -4.30 17.90
CA ARG A 53 -18.50 -5.26 17.89
C ARG A 53 -17.94 -5.53 16.48
N TYR A 54 -18.75 -5.43 15.43
CA TYR A 54 -18.31 -5.56 14.04
C TYR A 54 -17.67 -4.27 13.49
N ALA A 55 -18.08 -3.11 14.00
CA ALA A 55 -17.46 -1.83 13.62
C ALA A 55 -16.10 -1.64 14.29
N ALA A 56 -15.96 -2.07 15.56
CA ALA A 56 -14.71 -1.96 16.31
C ALA A 56 -13.58 -2.81 15.70
N SER A 57 -13.87 -4.01 15.19
CA SER A 57 -12.87 -4.88 14.55
C SER A 57 -12.37 -4.37 13.19
N GLN A 58 -13.13 -3.52 12.51
CA GLN A 58 -12.67 -2.85 11.29
C GLN A 58 -11.74 -1.65 11.58
N ALA A 59 -11.80 -1.04 12.77
CA ALA A 59 -10.98 0.12 13.10
C ALA A 59 -9.49 -0.25 13.24
N GLU A 60 -9.18 -1.40 13.84
CA GLU A 60 -7.81 -1.92 13.95
C GLU A 60 -7.25 -2.34 12.58
N GLY A 61 -8.07 -2.98 11.73
CA GLY A 61 -7.66 -3.39 10.39
C GLY A 61 -7.43 -2.24 9.40
N LEU A 62 -8.00 -1.05 9.66
CA LEU A 62 -7.80 0.15 8.84
C LEU A 62 -6.46 0.84 9.12
N GLN A 63 -5.93 0.76 10.35
CA GLN A 63 -4.58 1.25 10.65
C GLN A 63 -3.51 0.41 9.94
N GLN A 64 -3.70 -0.91 9.88
CA GLN A 64 -2.75 -1.81 9.20
C GLN A 64 -2.79 -1.70 7.67
N LYS A 65 -3.87 -1.17 7.09
CA LYS A 65 -3.95 -0.89 5.64
C LYS A 65 -3.32 0.45 5.24
N ALA A 66 -3.14 1.39 6.17
CA ALA A 66 -2.47 2.65 5.92
C ALA A 66 -0.92 2.51 5.89
N SER A 67 -0.38 1.49 6.55
CA SER A 67 1.05 1.19 6.57
C SER A 67 1.55 0.43 5.34
N HIS A 68 0.68 -0.01 4.43
CA HIS A 68 1.06 -0.56 3.12
C HIS A 68 1.42 0.54 2.10
N ARG A 69 2.10 1.60 2.53
CA ARG A 69 2.64 2.62 1.60
C ARG A 69 3.98 2.21 0.98
N THR A 70 4.45 0.99 1.24
CA THR A 70 5.71 0.46 0.68
C THR A 70 5.60 -0.98 0.17
N VAL A 71 4.40 -1.56 0.12
CA VAL A 71 4.20 -2.70 -0.77
C VAL A 71 3.88 -2.06 -2.10
N GLU A 72 4.93 -1.79 -2.88
CA GLU A 72 4.83 -1.53 -4.32
C GLU A 72 3.73 -2.46 -4.86
N ASP A 73 2.83 -1.93 -5.69
CA ASP A 73 1.76 -2.67 -6.36
C ASP A 73 2.40 -3.66 -7.35
N GLN A 74 3.10 -4.65 -6.80
CA GLN A 74 3.79 -5.69 -7.51
C GLN A 74 2.68 -6.56 -8.07
N SER A 75 2.43 -6.37 -9.36
CA SER A 75 1.51 -7.21 -10.10
C SER A 75 1.87 -8.67 -9.85
N PRO A 76 0.91 -9.60 -9.75
CA PRO A 76 1.19 -11.03 -9.65
C PRO A 76 2.11 -11.57 -10.76
N THR A 77 2.28 -10.81 -11.85
CA THR A 77 3.24 -11.09 -12.92
C THR A 77 4.66 -10.67 -12.53
N ASP A 78 4.83 -9.48 -11.94
CA ASP A 78 6.15 -8.95 -11.54
C ASP A 78 6.75 -9.77 -10.41
N GLU A 79 5.95 -10.21 -9.45
CA GLU A 79 6.42 -11.07 -8.36
C GLU A 79 6.94 -12.42 -8.90
N ARG A 80 6.21 -13.03 -9.85
CA ARG A 80 6.67 -14.26 -10.52
C ARG A 80 7.92 -14.04 -11.35
N LEU A 81 8.06 -12.87 -11.97
CA LEU A 81 9.26 -12.51 -12.71
C LEU A 81 10.44 -12.35 -11.75
N ARG A 82 10.25 -11.66 -10.62
CA ARG A 82 11.25 -11.50 -9.55
C ARG A 82 11.75 -12.84 -9.04
N GLU A 83 10.85 -13.77 -8.72
CA GLU A 83 11.21 -15.13 -8.30
C GLU A 83 12.04 -15.85 -9.36
N ARG A 84 11.65 -15.75 -10.64
CA ARG A 84 12.37 -16.40 -11.74
C ARG A 84 13.76 -15.81 -11.94
N VAL A 85 13.88 -14.48 -11.87
CA VAL A 85 15.16 -13.76 -11.93
C VAL A 85 16.06 -14.19 -10.77
N HIS A 86 15.51 -14.24 -9.56
CA HIS A 86 16.24 -14.69 -8.38
C HIS A 86 16.69 -16.15 -8.51
N SER A 87 15.82 -17.06 -8.95
CA SER A 87 16.20 -18.47 -9.13
C SER A 87 17.28 -18.68 -10.18
N GLN A 88 17.29 -17.91 -11.27
CA GLN A 88 18.31 -18.03 -12.30
C GLN A 88 19.66 -17.44 -11.87
N LEU A 89 19.67 -16.20 -11.38
CA LEU A 89 20.92 -15.53 -10.98
C LEU A 89 21.58 -16.23 -9.79
N PHE A 90 20.83 -16.66 -8.78
CA PHE A 90 21.41 -17.31 -7.60
C PHE A 90 21.76 -18.79 -7.83
N ARG A 91 21.62 -19.28 -9.07
CA ARG A 91 22.09 -20.61 -9.48
C ARG A 91 23.60 -20.64 -9.66
N ASP A 92 24.21 -19.54 -10.08
CA ASP A 92 25.68 -19.44 -10.18
C ASP A 92 26.28 -19.38 -8.76
N PRO A 93 27.10 -20.37 -8.35
CA PRO A 93 27.76 -20.36 -7.04
C PRO A 93 28.77 -19.21 -6.89
N ASN A 94 29.22 -18.60 -7.99
CA ASN A 94 30.18 -17.51 -7.97
C ASN A 94 29.53 -16.16 -7.65
N LEU A 95 28.20 -16.05 -7.66
CA LEU A 95 27.52 -14.80 -7.37
C LEU A 95 27.34 -14.58 -5.85
N PRO A 96 27.71 -13.40 -5.34
CA PRO A 96 27.61 -13.10 -3.91
C PRO A 96 26.14 -12.97 -3.50
N LYS A 97 25.63 -14.04 -2.88
CA LYS A 97 24.21 -14.16 -2.53
C LYS A 97 23.75 -13.19 -1.43
N GLY A 98 24.69 -12.60 -0.69
CA GLY A 98 24.41 -11.65 0.39
C GLY A 98 24.42 -10.18 -0.01
N ASP A 99 25.10 -9.84 -1.13
CA ASP A 99 25.39 -8.45 -1.47
C ASP A 99 24.61 -7.93 -2.68
N LEU A 100 23.80 -8.78 -3.31
CA LEU A 100 22.99 -8.44 -4.48
C LEU A 100 21.50 -8.35 -4.13
N ASN A 101 20.89 -7.19 -4.37
CA ASN A 101 19.47 -6.93 -4.23
C ASN A 101 18.84 -6.75 -5.62
N ILE A 102 17.71 -7.44 -5.86
CA ILE A 102 16.99 -7.45 -7.13
C ILE A 102 15.58 -6.92 -6.88
N ASN A 103 15.20 -5.86 -7.58
CA ASN A 103 13.81 -5.40 -7.64
C ASN A 103 13.23 -5.60 -9.05
N VAL A 104 11.93 -5.84 -9.12
CA VAL A 104 11.21 -5.93 -10.40
C VAL A 104 9.94 -5.11 -10.29
N GLU A 105 9.76 -4.19 -11.23
CA GLU A 105 8.58 -3.33 -11.30
C GLU A 105 8.18 -3.18 -12.76
N HIS A 106 6.96 -3.57 -13.12
CA HIS A 106 6.43 -3.45 -14.47
C HIS A 106 7.36 -4.02 -15.55
N GLY A 107 7.89 -5.24 -15.35
CA GLY A 107 8.84 -5.88 -16.26
C GLY A 107 10.27 -5.29 -16.28
N LYS A 108 10.53 -4.21 -15.55
CA LYS A 108 11.86 -3.62 -15.39
C LYS A 108 12.59 -4.22 -14.19
N VAL A 109 13.77 -4.79 -14.43
CA VAL A 109 14.63 -5.37 -13.39
C VAL A 109 15.68 -4.35 -12.96
N VAL A 110 15.78 -4.10 -11.65
CA VAL A 110 16.79 -3.23 -11.05
C VAL A 110 17.74 -4.08 -10.22
N LEU A 111 19.02 -4.07 -10.60
CA LEU A 111 20.08 -4.83 -9.94
C LEU A 111 20.94 -3.87 -9.11
N ARG A 112 21.02 -4.08 -7.79
CA ARG A 112 21.81 -3.28 -6.86
C ARG A 112 22.73 -4.18 -6.06
N GLY A 113 23.91 -3.70 -5.70
CA GLY A 113 24.81 -4.47 -4.86
C GLY A 113 26.28 -4.25 -5.14
N HIS A 114 27.09 -5.18 -4.67
CA HIS A 114 28.52 -5.20 -4.90
C HIS A 114 28.97 -6.54 -5.51
N VAL A 115 29.91 -6.46 -6.44
CA VAL A 115 30.56 -7.63 -7.08
C VAL A 115 32.08 -7.46 -7.07
N ALA A 116 32.80 -8.58 -7.21
CA ALA A 116 34.26 -8.59 -7.15
C ALA A 116 34.94 -7.91 -8.35
N ASP A 117 34.35 -7.99 -9.54
CA ASP A 117 34.95 -7.44 -10.75
C ASP A 117 33.90 -7.03 -11.81
N GLU A 118 34.37 -6.36 -12.84
CA GLU A 118 33.56 -5.88 -13.97
C GLU A 118 33.04 -7.04 -14.85
N GLU A 119 33.70 -8.20 -14.86
CA GLU A 119 33.26 -9.35 -15.63
C GLU A 119 31.98 -9.94 -15.00
N MET A 120 31.97 -10.08 -13.68
CA MET A 120 30.83 -10.51 -12.90
C MET A 120 29.66 -9.54 -13.05
N ARG A 121 29.92 -8.22 -12.99
CA ARG A 121 28.89 -7.19 -13.23
C ARG A 121 28.19 -7.40 -14.58
N ARG A 122 28.98 -7.61 -15.65
CA ARG A 122 28.47 -7.84 -17.00
C ARG A 122 27.76 -9.18 -17.14
N ARG A 123 28.24 -10.22 -16.46
CA ARG A 123 27.64 -11.55 -16.46
C ARG A 123 26.24 -11.54 -15.85
N VAL A 124 26.07 -10.91 -14.69
CA VAL A 124 24.76 -10.76 -14.03
C VAL A 124 23.76 -10.06 -14.94
N GLU A 125 24.18 -8.94 -15.55
CA GLU A 125 23.32 -8.19 -16.47
C GLU A 125 22.91 -9.03 -17.69
N ALA A 126 23.87 -9.75 -18.28
CA ALA A 126 23.63 -10.60 -19.44
C ALA A 126 22.73 -11.82 -19.12
N GLU A 127 22.81 -12.34 -17.90
CA GLU A 127 21.91 -13.40 -17.44
C GLU A 127 20.50 -12.88 -17.19
N ALA A 128 20.35 -11.76 -16.47
CA ALA A 128 19.06 -11.14 -16.24
C ALA A 128 18.33 -10.82 -17.56
N ARG A 129 19.07 -10.39 -18.59
CA ARG A 129 18.51 -10.06 -19.92
C ARG A 129 17.97 -11.26 -20.68
N ARG A 130 18.44 -12.47 -20.38
CA ARG A 130 17.99 -13.71 -21.03
C ARG A 130 16.70 -14.27 -20.44
N ILE A 131 16.15 -13.64 -19.39
CA ILE A 131 14.98 -14.14 -18.69
C ILE A 131 13.72 -13.62 -19.36
N ASP A 132 12.84 -14.55 -19.74
CA ASP A 132 11.58 -14.20 -20.40
C ASP A 132 10.70 -13.28 -19.55
N GLY A 133 10.24 -12.18 -20.13
CA GLY A 133 9.42 -11.16 -19.47
C GLY A 133 10.21 -10.00 -18.87
N VAL A 134 11.54 -9.98 -19.02
CA VAL A 134 12.36 -8.79 -18.71
C VAL A 134 12.31 -7.83 -19.89
N ASP A 135 11.69 -6.66 -19.68
CA ASP A 135 11.55 -5.61 -20.70
C ASP A 135 12.73 -4.64 -20.67
N ALA A 136 13.24 -4.34 -19.47
CA ALA A 136 14.35 -3.42 -19.27
C ALA A 136 15.19 -3.81 -18.05
N ILE A 137 16.46 -3.44 -18.06
CA ILE A 137 17.40 -3.68 -16.95
C ILE A 137 18.08 -2.38 -16.58
N GLU A 138 18.10 -2.11 -15.28
CA GLU A 138 18.87 -1.03 -14.69
C GLU A 138 19.95 -1.64 -13.78
N ASN A 139 21.20 -1.52 -14.21
CA ASN A 139 22.36 -2.06 -13.50
C ASN A 139 22.99 -0.97 -12.62
N LEU A 140 22.79 -1.09 -11.31
CA LEU A 140 23.33 -0.21 -10.27
C LEU A 140 24.34 -0.95 -9.38
N ILE A 141 24.88 -2.07 -9.86
CA ILE A 141 25.90 -2.85 -9.16
C ILE A 141 27.22 -2.07 -9.17
N ARG A 142 27.87 -2.00 -8.02
CA ARG A 142 29.21 -1.43 -7.85
C ARG A 142 30.27 -2.52 -7.77
N ILE A 143 31.49 -2.19 -8.15
CA ILE A 143 32.62 -3.10 -7.98
C ILE A 143 33.25 -2.80 -6.62
N SER A 144 33.40 -3.83 -5.79
CA SER A 144 34.23 -3.77 -4.58
C SER A 144 35.69 -3.83 -5.02
N GLY A 145 36.33 -2.67 -5.09
CA GLY A 145 37.76 -2.56 -5.41
C GLY A 145 38.66 -3.16 -4.32
#